data_AF-A0A3B8ZG56-F1
#
_entry.id   AF-A0A3B8ZG56-F1
#
_cell.length_a   1.000
_cell.length_b   1.000
_cell.length_c   1.000
_cell.angle_alpha   90.00
_cell.angle_beta   90.00
_cell.angle_gamma   90.00
#
_symmetry.space_group_name_H-M   'P 1'
#
loop_
_entity.id
_entity.type
_entity.pdbx_description
1 polymer ?
#
loop_
_entity_poly.entity_id
_entity_poly.type
_entity_poly.pdbx_seq_one_letter_code
_entity_poly.pdbx_strand_id
1 'polypeptide(L)'
;SPFAGIQYLPISVAPIGPGRVCIVGSFGRAWIALVEVLPTGGTKVELIHEAREVFQPEDRKAYRNANVGFAPMLLETLVDPSDAKASPKVLIWRHEMEDNGAIVRSYPLLVDPEEKRAIVPNEAIIAIRNDSKVIGVQDDAIFQIKPHPISREIILVRHQLPKLDARVIAENTPQGLIRVVENELHIIGQKWWTIDLNQPSVRERAFVPWDYTDPFRNPKKIWVLPSYVAEPPPKEYVLDEVFTSSHYGFLVNVRERMDGQSHVLTWPRTMIASLLPLTASDSDD
;
A
#
# COMPACT_ATOMS: atom_id res chain seq x y z
N SER A 1 3.84 -4.03 29.30
CA SER A 1 4.50 -3.35 28.17
C SER A 1 3.50 -2.39 27.56
N PRO A 2 3.73 -1.07 27.56
CA PRO A 2 2.70 -0.10 27.22
C PRO A 2 2.71 0.23 25.72
N PHE A 3 2.58 -0.77 24.84
CA PHE A 3 2.43 -0.54 23.40
C PHE A 3 1.48 -1.58 22.78
N ALA A 4 0.22 -1.53 23.21
CA ALA A 4 -0.89 -2.12 22.46
C ALA A 4 -1.47 -0.99 21.58
N GLY A 5 -1.16 -0.99 20.29
CA GLY A 5 -1.71 0.03 19.39
C GLY A 5 -1.40 -0.14 17.91
N ILE A 6 -0.16 -0.46 17.55
CA ILE A 6 0.22 -0.78 16.16
C ILE A 6 1.37 -1.79 16.25
N GLN A 7 1.10 -3.07 15.96
CA GLN A 7 2.18 -4.01 15.70
C GLN A 7 2.75 -3.64 14.33
N TYR A 8 3.85 -2.90 14.31
CA TYR A 8 4.60 -2.69 13.08
C TYR A 8 5.10 -4.05 12.61
N LEU A 9 4.80 -4.42 11.36
CA LEU A 9 5.36 -5.63 10.78
C LEU A 9 6.88 -5.46 10.76
N PRO A 10 7.65 -6.31 11.46
CA PRO A 10 9.10 -6.17 11.51
C PRO A 10 9.76 -6.48 10.17
N ILE A 11 8.98 -6.93 9.18
CA ILE A 11 9.42 -7.35 7.86
C ILE A 11 8.37 -6.91 6.82
N SER A 12 8.83 -6.41 5.69
CA SER A 12 8.03 -6.12 4.50
C SER A 12 8.72 -6.65 3.26
N VAL A 13 7.95 -7.00 2.22
CA VAL A 13 8.45 -7.67 1.01
C VAL A 13 7.90 -6.97 -0.23
N ALA A 14 8.75 -6.75 -1.23
CA ALA A 14 8.35 -6.29 -2.55
C ALA A 14 8.88 -7.24 -3.65
N PRO A 15 8.02 -7.66 -4.60
CA PRO A 15 8.46 -8.47 -5.73
C PRO A 15 9.32 -7.63 -6.69
N ILE A 16 10.44 -8.20 -7.17
CA ILE A 16 11.36 -7.58 -8.15
C ILE A 16 11.60 -8.48 -9.37
N GLY A 17 10.74 -9.49 -9.55
CA GLY A 17 10.72 -10.40 -10.69
C GLY A 17 10.30 -11.82 -10.29
N PRO A 18 10.14 -12.73 -11.26
CA PRO A 18 9.81 -14.13 -10.98
C PRO A 18 10.84 -14.75 -10.03
N GLY A 19 10.38 -15.29 -8.91
CA GLY A 19 11.23 -15.90 -7.88
C GLY A 19 12.13 -14.92 -7.13
N ARG A 20 12.07 -13.61 -7.38
CA ARG A 20 12.96 -12.61 -6.77
C ARG A 20 12.18 -11.57 -5.99
N VAL A 21 12.61 -11.31 -4.76
CA VAL A 21 11.99 -10.33 -3.87
C VAL A 21 13.04 -9.46 -3.17
N CYS A 22 12.67 -8.21 -2.89
CA CYS A 22 13.37 -7.34 -1.94
C CYS A 22 12.67 -7.48 -0.59
N ILE A 23 13.39 -7.87 0.45
CA ILE A 23 12.91 -7.97 1.82
C ILE A 23 13.56 -6.88 2.64
N VAL A 24 12.74 -6.17 3.41
CA VAL A 24 13.19 -5.14 4.34
C VAL A 24 12.72 -5.54 5.72
N GLY A 25 13.60 -5.52 6.71
CA GLY A 25 13.22 -5.80 8.07
C GLY A 25 13.86 -4.86 9.07
N SER A 26 13.34 -4.86 10.29
CA SER A 26 13.84 -4.08 11.40
C SER A 26 13.77 -4.87 12.71
N PHE A 27 14.94 -5.10 13.31
CA PHE A 27 15.07 -5.61 14.67
C PHE A 27 16.35 -5.06 15.29
N GLY A 28 16.22 -3.99 16.08
CA GLY A 28 17.35 -3.19 16.57
C GLY A 28 18.02 -2.33 15.50
N ARG A 29 18.25 -2.88 14.29
CA ARG A 29 18.70 -2.18 13.07
C ARG A 29 17.78 -2.53 11.91
N ALA A 30 17.67 -1.61 10.95
CA ALA A 30 17.01 -1.91 9.69
C ALA A 30 17.98 -2.60 8.73
N TRP A 31 17.48 -3.50 7.90
CA TRP A 31 18.26 -4.20 6.90
C TRP A 31 17.45 -4.43 5.63
N ILE A 32 18.14 -4.54 4.50
CA ILE A 32 17.56 -4.79 3.19
C ILE A 32 18.30 -5.97 2.56
N ALA A 33 17.55 -6.99 2.18
CA ALA A 33 18.06 -8.18 1.52
C ALA A 33 17.36 -8.41 0.18
N LEU A 34 18.12 -8.87 -0.80
CA LEU A 34 17.60 -9.41 -2.05
C LEU A 34 17.55 -10.93 -1.91
N VAL A 35 16.40 -11.51 -2.22
CA VAL A 35 16.14 -12.93 -2.06
C VAL A 35 15.68 -13.52 -3.38
N GLU A 36 16.30 -14.63 -3.78
CA GLU A 36 15.96 -15.40 -4.97
C GLU A 36 15.59 -16.83 -4.57
N VAL A 37 14.40 -17.27 -4.95
CA VAL A 37 13.93 -18.65 -4.83
C VAL A 37 14.36 -19.40 -6.07
N LEU A 38 15.23 -20.40 -5.91
CA LEU A 38 15.83 -21.11 -7.02
C LEU A 38 14.86 -22.17 -7.60
N PRO A 39 14.83 -22.37 -8.94
CA PRO A 39 13.94 -23.37 -9.57
C PRO A 39 14.15 -24.80 -9.08
N THR A 40 15.36 -25.14 -8.63
CA THR A 40 15.74 -26.45 -8.11
C THR A 40 15.31 -26.68 -6.67
N GLY A 41 14.65 -25.71 -6.04
CA GLY A 41 14.48 -25.63 -4.60
C GLY A 41 15.67 -24.92 -3.93
N GLY A 42 15.41 -24.30 -2.79
CA GLY A 42 16.37 -23.48 -2.04
C GLY A 42 16.25 -21.98 -2.29
N THR A 43 16.99 -21.21 -1.51
CA THR A 43 16.93 -19.75 -1.49
C THR A 43 18.33 -19.16 -1.47
N LYS A 44 18.59 -18.19 -2.34
CA LYS A 44 19.78 -17.33 -2.27
C LYS A 44 19.39 -16.01 -1.63
N VAL A 45 20.14 -15.59 -0.62
CA VAL A 45 19.91 -14.36 0.13
C VAL A 45 21.17 -13.51 0.07
N GLU A 46 21.03 -12.24 -0.29
CA GLU A 46 22.12 -11.27 -0.30
C GLU A 46 21.71 -10.02 0.48
N LEU A 47 22.42 -9.72 1.57
CA LEU A 47 22.22 -8.50 2.34
C LEU A 47 22.93 -7.33 1.64
N ILE A 48 22.18 -6.33 1.20
CA ILE A 48 22.73 -5.21 0.43
C ILE A 48 22.82 -3.91 1.24
N HIS A 49 22.08 -3.81 2.35
CA HIS A 49 22.08 -2.62 3.19
C HIS A 49 21.80 -2.96 4.64
N GLU A 50 22.51 -2.30 5.55
CA GLU A 50 22.28 -2.37 6.99
C GLU A 50 22.37 -0.97 7.59
N ALA A 51 21.27 -0.51 8.19
CA ALA A 51 21.18 0.79 8.82
C ALA A 51 21.72 0.72 10.26
N ARG A 52 23.04 0.91 10.40
CA ARG A 52 23.75 0.74 11.66
C ARG A 52 23.76 1.95 12.59
N GLU A 53 23.42 3.12 12.06
CA GLU A 53 23.45 4.38 12.80
C GLU A 53 22.18 4.56 13.63
N VAL A 54 22.35 5.18 14.80
CA VAL A 54 21.25 5.49 15.72
C VAL A 54 20.76 6.90 15.42
N PHE A 55 19.45 7.06 15.31
CA PHE A 55 18.83 8.36 15.13
C PHE A 55 19.05 9.24 16.36
N GLN A 56 19.44 10.50 16.15
CA GLN A 56 19.48 11.53 17.19
C GLN A 56 18.41 12.58 16.85
N PRO A 57 17.35 12.74 17.68
CA PRO A 57 16.24 13.68 17.44
C PRO A 57 16.65 15.12 17.07
N GLU A 58 17.82 15.54 17.53
CA GLU A 58 18.39 16.87 17.41
C GLU A 58 19.05 17.07 16.05
N ASP A 59 19.47 15.99 15.39
CA ASP A 59 20.05 16.02 14.05
C ASP A 59 18.98 15.75 12.98
N ARG A 60 18.23 16.79 12.65
CA ARG A 60 17.25 16.73 11.55
C ARG A 60 17.87 16.45 10.18
N LYS A 61 19.18 16.55 9.99
CA LYS A 61 19.81 16.17 8.71
C LYS A 61 19.95 14.64 8.60
N ALA A 62 19.97 13.93 9.73
CA ALA A 62 20.03 12.46 9.78
C ALA A 62 18.86 11.79 9.06
N TYR A 63 17.71 12.45 8.90
CA TYR A 63 16.58 11.93 8.12
C TYR A 63 16.97 11.59 6.67
N ARG A 64 17.99 12.26 6.10
CA ARG A 64 18.50 11.98 4.75
C ARG A 64 19.59 10.91 4.71
N ASN A 65 19.98 10.38 5.86
CA ASN A 65 20.95 9.32 5.94
C ASN A 65 20.26 7.97 5.77
N ALA A 66 20.69 7.19 4.77
CA ALA A 66 20.18 5.84 4.54
C ALA A 66 20.61 4.85 5.63
N ASN A 67 21.68 5.15 6.37
CA ASN A 67 22.26 4.28 7.38
C ASN A 67 21.61 4.41 8.77
N VAL A 68 20.72 5.38 8.96
CA VAL A 68 19.98 5.56 10.23
C VAL A 68 18.88 4.51 10.33
N GLY A 69 18.80 3.84 11.48
CA GLY A 69 17.81 2.80 11.76
C GLY A 69 16.36 3.26 11.55
N PHE A 70 15.51 2.37 11.04
CA PHE A 70 14.12 2.65 10.73
C PHE A 70 13.26 1.39 10.83
N ALA A 71 11.93 1.54 10.85
CA ALA A 71 10.99 0.45 10.57
C ALA A 71 10.41 0.61 9.16
N PRO A 72 10.28 -0.48 8.36
CA PRO A 72 9.62 -0.38 7.06
C PRO A 72 8.13 -0.04 7.27
N MET A 73 7.61 0.86 6.44
CA MET A 73 6.17 1.19 6.41
C MET A 73 5.48 0.59 5.20
N LEU A 74 6.04 0.86 4.02
CA LEU A 74 5.42 0.52 2.73
C LEU A 74 6.54 0.36 1.72
N LEU A 75 6.43 -0.67 0.88
CA LEU A 75 7.35 -0.92 -0.21
C LEU A 75 6.57 -0.86 -1.53
N GLU A 76 7.11 -0.15 -2.50
CA GLU A 76 6.53 -0.04 -3.85
C GLU A 76 7.57 -0.42 -4.89
N THR A 77 7.24 -1.35 -5.78
CA THR A 77 8.11 -1.71 -6.90
C THR A 77 7.88 -0.73 -8.05
N LEU A 78 8.95 -0.07 -8.49
CA LEU A 78 8.97 0.84 -9.63
C LEU A 78 9.50 0.09 -10.85
N VAL A 79 8.74 0.07 -11.93
CA VAL A 79 9.12 -0.53 -13.21
C VAL A 79 9.26 0.59 -14.24
N ASP A 80 10.29 0.54 -15.09
CA ASP A 80 10.38 1.45 -16.23
C ASP A 80 9.57 0.86 -17.41
N PRO A 81 8.48 1.50 -17.86
CA PRO A 81 7.67 0.98 -18.95
C PRO A 81 8.33 1.19 -20.32
N SER A 82 9.25 2.17 -20.41
CA SER A 82 9.97 2.48 -21.64
C SER A 82 11.11 1.48 -21.90
N ASP A 83 11.53 0.77 -20.86
CA ASP A 83 12.52 -0.29 -20.93
C ASP A 83 12.06 -1.52 -20.14
N ALA A 84 11.35 -2.42 -20.83
CA ALA A 84 10.91 -3.69 -20.26
C ALA A 84 12.06 -4.61 -19.78
N LYS A 85 13.33 -4.28 -20.11
CA LYS A 85 14.51 -5.00 -19.61
C LYS A 85 15.13 -4.34 -18.38
N ALA A 86 14.77 -3.10 -18.05
CA ALA A 86 15.28 -2.42 -16.87
C ALA A 86 14.87 -3.19 -15.61
N SER A 87 15.81 -3.41 -14.71
CA SER A 87 15.49 -4.03 -13.43
C SER A 87 14.56 -3.11 -12.63
N PRO A 88 13.50 -3.66 -12.02
CA PRO A 88 12.63 -2.88 -11.16
C PRO A 88 13.41 -2.33 -9.96
N LYS A 89 13.06 -1.12 -9.54
CA LYS A 89 13.57 -0.51 -8.30
C LYS A 89 12.54 -0.68 -7.19
N VAL A 90 12.93 -0.51 -5.93
CA VAL A 90 12.01 -0.60 -4.79
C VAL A 90 12.07 0.68 -3.97
N LEU A 91 10.95 1.38 -3.85
CA LEU A 91 10.80 2.53 -2.98
C LEU A 91 10.34 2.06 -1.59
N ILE A 92 11.16 2.27 -0.58
CA ILE A 92 10.90 1.91 0.81
C ILE A 92 10.54 3.18 1.58
N TRP A 93 9.29 3.24 2.02
CA TRP A 93 8.88 4.25 2.98
C TRP A 93 9.28 3.83 4.38
N ARG A 94 9.93 4.76 5.10
CA ARG A 94 10.44 4.54 6.45
C ARG A 94 9.52 5.16 7.50
N HIS A 95 9.43 4.51 8.65
CA HIS A 95 9.06 5.11 9.93
C HIS A 95 10.33 5.28 10.76
N GLU A 96 10.54 6.47 11.30
CA GLU A 96 11.47 6.66 12.42
C GLU A 96 10.68 6.76 13.72
N MET A 97 11.21 6.09 14.74
CA MET A 97 10.66 6.14 16.09
C MET A 97 11.37 7.26 16.85
N GLU A 98 10.66 8.30 17.28
CA GLU A 98 11.14 9.14 18.38
C GLU A 98 11.11 8.33 19.69
N ASP A 99 11.96 8.73 20.66
CA ASP A 99 11.97 8.19 22.03
C ASP A 99 10.63 8.33 22.77
N ASN A 100 9.73 9.21 22.30
CA ASN A 100 8.38 9.40 22.84
C ASN A 100 7.29 8.61 22.08
N GLY A 101 7.66 7.79 21.09
CA GLY A 101 6.73 7.03 20.25
C GLY A 101 6.06 7.85 19.13
N ALA A 102 6.46 9.10 18.90
CA ALA A 102 6.02 9.87 17.75
C ALA A 102 6.74 9.40 16.48
N ILE A 103 5.97 9.24 15.39
CA ILE A 103 6.51 8.92 14.08
C ILE A 103 7.10 10.20 13.49
N VAL A 104 8.41 10.22 13.24
CA VAL A 104 9.00 11.30 12.46
C VAL A 104 9.02 10.95 10.99
N ARG A 105 8.72 11.95 10.16
CA ARG A 105 8.68 11.86 8.71
C ARG A 105 10.08 11.55 8.17
N SER A 106 10.39 10.28 7.95
CA SER A 106 11.60 9.85 7.27
C SER A 106 11.47 9.95 5.76
N TYR A 107 12.55 10.40 5.11
CA TYR A 107 12.69 10.32 3.65
C TYR A 107 12.70 8.85 3.21
N PRO A 108 12.06 8.49 2.08
CA PRO A 108 12.11 7.11 1.59
C PRO A 108 13.52 6.69 1.20
N LEU A 109 13.73 5.38 1.01
CA LEU A 109 14.90 4.84 0.32
C LEU A 109 14.48 4.29 -1.04
N LEU A 110 15.28 4.55 -2.06
CA LEU A 110 15.20 3.91 -3.35
C LEU A 110 16.28 2.83 -3.39
N VAL A 111 15.85 1.58 -3.54
CA VAL A 111 16.71 0.42 -3.71
C VAL A 111 16.80 0.11 -5.19
N ASP A 112 18.04 -0.07 -5.63
CA ASP A 112 18.38 -0.59 -6.95
C ASP A 112 18.91 -2.02 -6.78
N PRO A 113 18.15 -3.05 -7.18
CA PRO A 113 18.57 -4.44 -7.02
C PRO A 113 19.79 -4.84 -7.88
N GLU A 114 20.01 -4.19 -9.03
CA GLU A 114 21.17 -4.47 -9.88
C GLU A 114 22.44 -3.86 -9.31
N GLU A 115 22.37 -2.59 -8.92
CA GLU A 115 23.48 -1.87 -8.29
C GLU A 115 23.68 -2.25 -6.82
N LYS A 116 22.76 -3.05 -6.25
CA LYS A 116 22.76 -3.53 -4.86
C LYS A 116 22.93 -2.39 -3.85
N ARG A 117 22.20 -1.29 -4.06
CA ARG A 117 22.36 -0.08 -3.27
C ARG A 117 21.02 0.50 -2.86
N ALA A 118 20.97 1.03 -1.64
CA ALA A 118 19.88 1.84 -1.13
C ALA A 118 20.33 3.30 -0.99
N ILE A 119 19.57 4.23 -1.56
CA ILE A 119 19.85 5.68 -1.48
C ILE A 119 18.59 6.46 -1.10
N VAL A 120 18.77 7.66 -0.56
CA VAL A 120 17.65 8.62 -0.49
C VAL A 120 17.40 9.20 -1.89
N PRO A 121 16.16 9.15 -2.40
CA PRO A 121 15.84 9.68 -3.73
C PRO A 121 15.82 11.22 -3.74
N ASN A 122 15.62 11.80 -4.93
CA ASN A 122 15.56 13.25 -5.09
C ASN A 122 14.33 13.90 -4.42
N GLU A 123 14.35 15.22 -4.24
CA GLU A 123 13.29 16.00 -3.57
C GLU A 123 11.90 15.77 -4.15
N ALA A 124 11.80 15.55 -5.46
CA ALA A 124 10.52 15.41 -6.12
C ALA A 124 9.81 14.12 -5.65
N ILE A 125 10.53 13.00 -5.54
CA ILE A 125 9.97 11.73 -5.01
C ILE A 125 9.61 11.88 -3.52
N ILE A 126 10.44 12.60 -2.77
CA ILE A 126 10.21 12.88 -1.35
C ILE A 126 8.90 13.65 -1.14
N ALA A 127 8.66 14.68 -1.96
CA ALA A 127 7.52 15.59 -1.82
C ALA A 127 6.16 14.88 -1.98
N ILE A 128 6.14 13.72 -2.64
CA ILE A 128 4.92 12.94 -2.87
C ILE A 128 4.24 12.58 -1.54
N ARG A 129 4.95 12.23 -0.46
CA ARG A 129 4.33 11.63 0.74
C ARG A 129 3.69 12.60 1.74
N ASN A 130 3.80 13.91 1.53
CA ASN A 130 3.77 14.83 2.68
C ASN A 130 2.47 14.85 3.49
N ASP A 131 1.31 14.42 2.96
CA ASP A 131 0.04 14.25 3.72
C ASP A 131 -0.91 13.19 3.10
N SER A 132 -0.38 12.12 2.51
CA SER A 132 -1.11 11.31 1.52
C SER A 132 -0.70 9.85 1.48
N LYS A 133 -1.60 8.97 1.01
CA LYS A 133 -1.29 7.56 0.75
C LYS A 133 -0.85 7.42 -0.71
N VAL A 134 0.39 6.97 -0.90
CA VAL A 134 0.82 6.41 -2.20
C VAL A 134 0.12 5.06 -2.36
N ILE A 135 -0.44 4.86 -3.54
CA ILE A 135 -1.39 3.79 -3.84
C ILE A 135 -0.77 2.65 -4.62
N GLY A 136 0.21 3.01 -5.44
CA GLY A 136 0.83 2.12 -6.39
C GLY A 136 1.60 2.92 -7.42
N VAL A 137 2.54 2.23 -8.02
CA VAL A 137 3.30 2.73 -9.16
C VAL A 137 3.00 1.82 -10.33
N GLN A 138 2.62 2.41 -11.44
CA GLN A 138 2.43 1.69 -12.69
C GLN A 138 3.12 2.46 -13.78
N ASP A 139 3.92 1.74 -14.56
CA ASP A 139 4.58 2.25 -15.75
C ASP A 139 5.30 3.58 -15.44
N ASP A 140 4.75 4.67 -15.95
CA ASP A 140 5.36 5.98 -15.95
C ASP A 140 4.80 6.91 -14.86
N ALA A 141 4.04 6.38 -13.89
CA ALA A 141 3.35 7.23 -12.94
C ALA A 141 3.20 6.65 -11.54
N ILE A 142 3.20 7.56 -10.56
CA ILE A 142 2.86 7.29 -9.17
C ILE A 142 1.43 7.76 -8.93
N PHE A 143 0.59 6.86 -8.40
CA PHE A 143 -0.79 7.18 -8.05
C PHE A 143 -0.88 7.47 -6.55
N GLN A 144 -1.68 8.47 -6.21
CA GLN A 144 -1.81 8.95 -4.86
C GLN A 144 -3.25 9.32 -4.55
N ILE A 145 -3.74 8.87 -3.40
CA ILE A 145 -4.94 9.45 -2.80
C ILE A 145 -4.55 10.41 -1.70
N LYS A 146 -5.20 11.56 -1.72
CA LYS A 146 -5.13 12.53 -0.64
C LYS A 146 -6.46 13.24 -0.44
N PRO A 147 -6.69 13.85 0.74
CA PRO A 147 -7.81 14.75 0.93
C PRO A 147 -7.76 15.89 -0.09
N HIS A 148 -8.91 16.29 -0.61
CA HIS A 148 -9.02 17.52 -1.40
C HIS A 148 -8.59 18.72 -0.53
N PRO A 149 -7.84 19.70 -1.06
CA PRO A 149 -7.34 20.83 -0.26
C PRO A 149 -8.41 21.78 0.29
N ILE A 150 -9.69 21.60 -0.07
CA ILE A 150 -10.78 22.56 0.19
C ILE A 150 -12.04 21.81 0.58
N SER A 151 -12.47 20.83 -0.24
CA SER A 151 -13.58 19.96 0.12
C SER A 151 -13.14 18.86 1.10
N ARG A 152 -14.11 18.18 1.71
CA ARG A 152 -13.86 16.99 2.52
C ARG A 152 -13.73 15.71 1.68
N GLU A 153 -13.72 15.86 0.36
CA GLU A 153 -13.67 14.74 -0.57
C GLU A 153 -12.24 14.20 -0.69
N ILE A 154 -12.14 13.05 -1.32
CA ILE A 154 -10.88 12.36 -1.57
C ILE A 154 -10.61 12.42 -3.06
N ILE A 155 -9.38 12.74 -3.43
CA ILE A 155 -8.95 12.87 -4.82
C ILE A 155 -7.87 11.87 -5.17
N LEU A 156 -7.90 11.40 -6.42
CA LEU A 156 -6.84 10.62 -7.03
C LEU A 156 -5.94 11.55 -7.86
N VAL A 157 -4.67 11.56 -7.50
CA VAL A 157 -3.62 12.32 -8.17
C VAL A 157 -2.67 11.37 -8.87
N ARG A 158 -2.41 11.62 -10.14
CA ARG A 158 -1.34 10.98 -10.93
C ARG A 158 -0.12 11.91 -10.93
N HIS A 159 1.03 11.38 -10.55
CA HIS A 159 2.33 12.06 -10.65
C HIS A 159 3.13 11.42 -11.78
N GLN A 160 3.34 12.15 -12.86
CA GLN A 160 4.02 11.66 -14.06
C GLN A 160 5.53 11.58 -13.86
N LEU A 161 6.13 10.40 -13.93
CA LEU A 161 7.58 10.23 -13.93
C LEU A 161 8.20 10.72 -15.25
N PRO A 162 9.47 11.18 -15.23
CA PRO A 162 10.32 11.39 -14.05
C PRO A 162 10.14 12.78 -13.40
N LYS A 163 9.43 13.70 -14.06
CA LYS A 163 9.31 15.11 -13.63
C LYS A 163 8.40 15.31 -12.42
N LEU A 164 7.53 14.34 -12.17
CA LEU A 164 6.51 14.30 -11.13
C LEU A 164 5.48 15.44 -11.25
N ASP A 165 5.12 15.76 -12.50
CA ASP A 165 4.00 16.66 -12.77
C ASP A 165 2.71 16.02 -12.25
N ALA A 166 2.03 16.73 -11.34
CA ALA A 166 0.86 16.21 -10.64
C ALA A 166 -0.43 16.67 -11.34
N ARG A 167 -1.35 15.72 -11.57
CA ARG A 167 -2.68 16.00 -12.09
C ARG A 167 -3.74 15.26 -11.29
N VAL A 168 -4.81 15.95 -10.91
CA VAL A 168 -6.02 15.30 -10.37
C VAL A 168 -6.71 14.60 -11.53
N ILE A 169 -6.90 13.29 -11.40
CA ILE A 169 -7.50 12.45 -12.45
C ILE A 169 -8.87 11.90 -12.06
N ALA A 170 -9.21 11.87 -10.77
CA ALA A 170 -10.56 11.59 -10.31
C ALA A 170 -10.89 12.39 -9.04
N GLU A 171 -12.07 12.99 -9.03
CA GLU A 171 -12.72 13.58 -7.84
C GLU A 171 -13.58 12.52 -7.15
N ASN A 172 -14.00 12.76 -5.91
CA ASN A 172 -14.90 11.86 -5.17
C ASN A 172 -14.45 10.39 -5.15
N THR A 173 -13.14 10.18 -5.00
CA THR A 173 -12.54 8.86 -5.05
C THR A 173 -12.94 8.05 -3.81
N PRO A 174 -13.46 6.81 -3.98
CA PRO A 174 -13.81 5.95 -2.86
C PRO A 174 -12.63 5.64 -1.92
N GLN A 175 -12.95 5.30 -0.68
CA GLN A 175 -11.96 4.84 0.29
C GLN A 175 -11.71 3.33 0.18
N GLY A 176 -10.46 2.91 0.38
CA GLY A 176 -10.08 1.51 0.43
C GLY A 176 -8.56 1.31 0.38
N LEU A 177 -8.13 0.04 0.45
CA LEU A 177 -6.80 -0.38 0.01
C LEU A 177 -6.77 -0.44 -1.51
N ILE A 178 -5.67 -0.01 -2.11
CA ILE A 178 -5.67 0.29 -3.54
C ILE A 178 -4.57 -0.45 -4.24
N ARG A 179 -4.90 -1.01 -5.40
CA ARG A 179 -3.94 -1.71 -6.26
C ARG A 179 -4.16 -1.30 -7.69
N VAL A 180 -3.06 -1.03 -8.38
CA VAL A 180 -3.09 -0.78 -9.82
C VAL A 180 -2.83 -2.11 -10.52
N VAL A 181 -3.73 -2.50 -11.42
CA VAL A 181 -3.63 -3.74 -12.19
C VAL A 181 -3.95 -3.39 -13.63
N GLU A 182 -2.95 -3.57 -14.51
CA GLU A 182 -3.06 -3.14 -15.90
C GLU A 182 -3.54 -1.68 -15.93
N ASN A 183 -4.56 -1.34 -16.71
CA ASN A 183 -5.05 0.04 -16.81
C ASN A 183 -6.18 0.38 -15.81
N GLU A 184 -6.43 -0.45 -14.80
CA GLU A 184 -7.46 -0.22 -13.80
C GLU A 184 -6.84 -0.02 -12.41
N LEU A 185 -7.31 1.01 -11.72
CA LEU A 185 -7.07 1.19 -10.29
C LEU A 185 -8.22 0.57 -9.51
N HIS A 186 -7.91 -0.42 -8.68
CA HIS A 186 -8.87 -1.13 -7.83
C HIS A 186 -8.84 -0.58 -6.42
N ILE A 187 -9.99 -0.15 -5.89
CA ILE A 187 -10.14 0.33 -4.51
C ILE A 187 -10.99 -0.68 -3.76
N ILE A 188 -10.37 -1.37 -2.81
CA ILE A 188 -10.95 -2.46 -2.04
C ILE A 188 -11.10 -1.97 -0.59
N GLY A 189 -12.31 -1.55 -0.23
CA GLY A 189 -12.66 -1.02 1.08
C GLY A 189 -13.93 -1.67 1.61
N GLN A 190 -14.93 -0.86 1.99
CA GLN A 190 -16.28 -1.37 2.34
C GLN A 190 -17.04 -1.93 1.14
N LYS A 191 -16.63 -1.52 -0.05
CA LYS A 191 -17.04 -2.00 -1.37
C LYS A 191 -15.80 -2.11 -2.23
N TRP A 192 -15.91 -2.85 -3.32
CA TRP A 192 -14.90 -2.87 -4.37
C TRP A 192 -15.28 -1.91 -5.49
N TRP A 193 -14.36 -1.02 -5.83
CA TRP A 193 -14.47 -0.06 -6.93
C TRP A 193 -13.33 -0.23 -7.93
N THR A 194 -13.56 0.19 -9.17
CA THR A 194 -12.51 0.35 -10.18
C THR A 194 -12.54 1.74 -10.77
N ILE A 195 -11.37 2.24 -11.16
CA ILE A 195 -11.19 3.46 -11.94
C ILE A 195 -10.36 3.12 -13.17
N ASP A 196 -10.93 3.31 -14.37
CA ASP A 196 -10.20 3.21 -15.63
C ASP A 196 -9.21 4.38 -15.74
N LEU A 197 -7.91 4.10 -15.85
CA LEU A 197 -6.88 5.14 -15.87
C LEU A 197 -6.75 5.86 -17.22
N ASN A 198 -7.28 5.28 -18.30
CA ASN A 198 -7.30 5.89 -19.63
C ASN A 198 -8.50 6.84 -19.76
N GLN A 199 -9.64 6.47 -19.18
CA GLN A 199 -10.84 7.28 -19.11
C GLN A 199 -11.40 7.27 -17.68
N PRO A 200 -10.85 8.12 -16.79
CA PRO A 200 -11.18 8.14 -15.37
C PRO A 200 -12.68 8.18 -15.11
N SER A 201 -13.21 7.00 -14.79
CA SER A 201 -14.61 6.79 -14.43
C SER A 201 -14.66 5.80 -13.28
N VAL A 202 -15.28 6.22 -12.18
CA VAL A 202 -15.43 5.40 -10.98
C VAL A 202 -16.60 4.44 -11.19
N ARG A 203 -16.37 3.15 -10.98
CA ARG A 203 -17.40 2.11 -11.09
C ARG A 203 -17.42 1.25 -9.85
N GLU A 204 -18.60 1.07 -9.25
CA GLU A 204 -18.80 0.06 -8.23
C GLU A 204 -18.77 -1.32 -8.90
N ARG A 205 -18.00 -2.24 -8.33
CA ARG A 205 -17.86 -3.59 -8.85
C ARG A 205 -18.69 -4.57 -8.02
N ALA A 206 -18.48 -4.63 -6.71
CA ALA A 206 -19.17 -5.59 -5.85
C ALA A 206 -19.13 -5.19 -4.37
N PHE A 207 -19.95 -5.88 -3.58
CA PHE A 207 -19.78 -5.98 -2.13
C PHE A 207 -18.61 -6.91 -1.79
N VAL A 208 -18.03 -6.70 -0.61
CA VAL A 208 -16.90 -7.49 -0.08
C VAL A 208 -17.31 -8.23 1.20
N PRO A 209 -16.66 -9.35 1.56
CA PRO A 209 -17.01 -10.14 2.74
C PRO A 209 -16.36 -9.66 4.05
N TRP A 210 -15.60 -8.56 4.02
CA TRP A 210 -14.93 -7.97 5.19
C TRP A 210 -15.42 -6.56 5.46
N ASP A 211 -15.18 -6.09 6.68
CA ASP A 211 -15.26 -4.69 7.03
C ASP A 211 -13.93 -4.00 6.78
N TYR A 212 -14.01 -2.71 6.47
CA TYR A 212 -12.85 -1.85 6.26
C TYR A 212 -12.93 -0.67 7.21
N THR A 213 -11.88 -0.48 8.01
CA THR A 213 -11.76 0.69 8.89
C THR A 213 -10.83 1.70 8.23
N ASP A 214 -11.36 2.87 7.94
CA ASP A 214 -10.66 3.94 7.24
C ASP A 214 -9.40 4.41 8.02
N PRO A 215 -8.19 4.30 7.46
CA PRO A 215 -6.97 4.81 8.06
C PRO A 215 -6.85 6.34 8.02
N PHE A 216 -7.65 7.05 7.21
CA PHE A 216 -7.78 8.52 7.27
C PHE A 216 -8.68 8.98 8.43
N ARG A 217 -9.52 8.09 8.99
CA ARG A 217 -10.20 8.34 10.26
C ARG A 217 -9.22 8.23 11.41
N ASN A 218 -8.58 9.35 11.75
CA ASN A 218 -7.90 9.48 13.02
C ASN A 218 -8.92 9.20 14.16
N PRO A 219 -8.74 8.15 14.99
CA PRO A 219 -9.70 7.83 16.05
C PRO A 219 -9.82 8.95 17.10
N LYS A 220 -8.86 9.88 17.16
CA LYS A 220 -8.87 11.04 18.07
C LYS A 220 -9.53 12.31 17.49
N LYS A 221 -9.97 12.31 16.23
CA LYS A 221 -10.73 13.42 15.63
C LYS A 221 -12.12 12.93 15.24
N ILE A 222 -13.01 12.87 16.23
CA ILE A 222 -14.45 12.74 16.02
C ILE A 222 -14.91 13.93 15.17
N TRP A 223 -15.38 13.67 13.96
CA TRP A 223 -16.24 14.62 13.23
C TRP A 223 -17.43 13.86 12.64
N VAL A 224 -18.52 13.93 13.41
CA VAL A 224 -19.94 13.78 13.07
C VAL A 224 -20.23 12.84 11.90
N LEU A 225 -20.60 11.60 12.24
CA LEU A 225 -21.31 10.70 11.33
C LEU A 225 -22.59 11.42 10.85
N PRO A 226 -22.88 11.47 9.54
CA PRO A 226 -24.26 11.54 9.12
C PRO A 226 -24.92 10.27 9.65
N SER A 227 -25.80 10.43 10.62
CA SER A 227 -26.82 9.44 10.94
C SER A 227 -27.48 9.03 9.62
N TYR A 228 -27.44 7.75 9.26
CA TYR A 228 -28.61 6.97 8.87
C TYR A 228 -28.24 5.56 8.35
N VAL A 229 -29.22 4.68 8.60
CA VAL A 229 -29.45 3.32 8.09
C VAL A 229 -28.81 2.19 8.89
N ALA A 230 -29.70 1.30 9.37
CA ALA A 230 -29.39 0.06 10.08
C ALA A 230 -28.28 -0.70 9.37
N GLU A 231 -27.17 -0.88 10.07
CA GLU A 231 -26.03 -1.62 9.56
C GLU A 231 -26.45 -3.08 9.27
N PRO A 232 -25.97 -3.71 8.18
CA PRO A 232 -25.99 -5.16 8.09
C PRO A 232 -25.27 -5.77 9.30
N PRO A 233 -25.52 -7.05 9.65
CA PRO A 233 -24.82 -7.70 10.75
C PRO A 233 -23.30 -7.51 10.60
N PRO A 234 -22.55 -7.30 11.71
CA PRO A 234 -21.13 -7.07 11.66
C PRO A 234 -20.45 -8.24 10.95
N LYS A 235 -19.61 -7.94 9.94
CA LYS A 235 -18.92 -8.99 9.20
C LYS A 235 -17.85 -9.60 10.09
N GLU A 236 -17.64 -10.90 9.94
CA GLU A 236 -16.68 -11.67 10.75
C GLU A 236 -15.22 -11.24 10.54
N TYR A 237 -14.90 -10.72 9.35
CA TYR A 237 -13.56 -10.35 8.93
C TYR A 237 -13.32 -8.83 8.86
N VAL A 238 -12.10 -8.40 9.17
CA VAL A 238 -11.58 -7.04 8.95
C VAL A 238 -10.47 -7.09 7.90
N LEU A 239 -10.53 -6.19 6.92
CA LEU A 239 -9.50 -6.07 5.90
C LEU A 239 -8.21 -5.47 6.47
N ASP A 240 -7.12 -6.22 6.37
CA ASP A 240 -5.79 -5.77 6.78
C ASP A 240 -4.96 -5.36 5.56
N GLU A 241 -4.85 -6.23 4.54
CA GLU A 241 -4.00 -5.97 3.36
C GLU A 241 -4.54 -6.61 2.07
N VAL A 242 -4.15 -6.07 0.91
CA VAL A 242 -4.43 -6.67 -0.40
C VAL A 242 -3.13 -6.82 -1.17
N PHE A 243 -2.97 -7.86 -1.96
CA PHE A 243 -1.85 -8.05 -2.88
C PHE A 243 -2.35 -8.42 -4.26
N THR A 244 -1.58 -8.07 -5.28
CA THR A 244 -1.84 -8.52 -6.66
C THR A 244 -1.14 -9.84 -6.93
N SER A 245 -1.84 -10.80 -7.50
CA SER A 245 -1.31 -12.07 -7.98
C SER A 245 -1.62 -12.24 -9.46
N SER A 246 -0.65 -12.71 -10.23
CA SER A 246 -0.84 -13.13 -11.63
C SER A 246 -1.71 -14.37 -11.77
N HIS A 247 -1.78 -15.21 -10.73
CA HIS A 247 -2.50 -16.49 -10.77
C HIS A 247 -3.87 -16.42 -10.10
N TYR A 248 -3.97 -15.73 -8.96
CA TYR A 248 -5.18 -15.75 -8.12
C TYR A 248 -5.98 -14.45 -8.17
N GLY A 249 -5.54 -13.47 -8.95
CA GLY A 249 -6.15 -12.15 -8.99
C GLY A 249 -5.68 -11.27 -7.84
N PHE A 250 -6.49 -11.15 -6.78
CA PHE A 250 -6.07 -10.52 -5.53
C PHE A 250 -5.89 -11.57 -4.43
N LEU A 251 -4.83 -11.41 -3.63
CA LEU A 251 -4.70 -12.09 -2.35
C LEU A 251 -5.08 -11.08 -1.27
N VAL A 252 -6.08 -11.38 -0.47
CA VAL A 252 -6.63 -10.46 0.51
C VAL A 252 -6.36 -11.01 1.89
N ASN A 253 -5.52 -10.31 2.65
CA ASN A 253 -5.28 -10.62 4.04
C ASN A 253 -6.37 -9.99 4.89
N VAL A 254 -7.09 -10.83 5.62
CA VAL A 254 -8.14 -10.41 6.54
C VAL A 254 -7.87 -10.99 7.92
N ARG A 255 -8.48 -10.38 8.93
CA ARG A 255 -8.40 -10.85 10.30
C ARG A 255 -9.78 -11.09 10.88
N GLU A 256 -9.97 -12.22 11.56
CA GLU A 256 -11.19 -12.51 12.30
C GLU A 256 -11.38 -11.53 13.44
N ARG A 257 -12.61 -11.03 13.60
CA ARG A 257 -12.93 -10.02 14.63
C ARG A 257 -12.82 -10.56 16.04
N MET A 258 -13.16 -11.83 16.27
CA MET A 258 -13.31 -12.39 17.62
C MET A 258 -11.97 -12.78 18.25
N ASP A 259 -11.09 -13.44 17.52
CA ASP A 259 -9.83 -13.97 18.06
C ASP A 259 -8.57 -13.33 17.44
N GLY A 260 -8.74 -12.55 16.36
CA GLY A 260 -7.65 -11.87 15.69
C GLY A 260 -6.82 -12.77 14.77
N GLN A 261 -7.29 -13.97 14.42
CA GLN A 261 -6.59 -14.84 13.49
C GLN A 261 -6.55 -14.23 12.08
N SER A 262 -5.39 -14.29 11.42
CA SER A 262 -5.23 -13.80 10.04
C SER A 262 -5.46 -14.91 9.01
N HIS A 263 -6.16 -14.57 7.93
CA HIS A 263 -6.51 -15.46 6.82
C HIS A 263 -6.16 -14.78 5.51
N VAL A 264 -5.65 -15.57 4.56
CA VAL A 264 -5.44 -15.10 3.18
C VAL A 264 -6.55 -15.67 2.31
N LEU A 265 -7.40 -14.79 1.81
CA LEU A 265 -8.46 -15.10 0.86
C LEU A 265 -7.95 -14.88 -0.56
N THR A 266 -8.36 -15.75 -1.49
CA THR A 266 -8.17 -15.47 -2.91
C THR A 266 -9.42 -14.78 -3.45
N TRP A 267 -9.24 -13.68 -4.16
CA TRP A 267 -10.33 -12.89 -4.73
C TRP A 267 -10.09 -12.70 -6.23
N PRO A 268 -10.77 -13.48 -7.09
CA PRO A 268 -10.52 -13.44 -8.53
C PRO A 268 -10.79 -12.05 -9.10
N ARG A 269 -9.93 -11.61 -10.03
CA ARG A 269 -10.15 -10.35 -10.77
C ARG A 269 -11.48 -10.34 -11.54
N THR A 270 -12.01 -11.52 -11.85
CA THR A 270 -13.21 -11.73 -12.68
C THR A 270 -14.49 -12.03 -11.89
N MET A 271 -14.45 -12.14 -10.55
CA MET A 271 -15.66 -12.38 -9.75
C MET A 271 -16.53 -11.11 -9.67
N ILE A 272 -17.25 -10.82 -10.76
CA ILE A 272 -18.36 -9.84 -10.84
C ILE A 272 -19.38 -10.29 -11.90
N ALA A 273 -19.67 -11.59 -12.00
CA ALA A 273 -20.74 -12.07 -12.88
C ALA A 273 -21.79 -12.94 -12.15
N SER A 274 -21.54 -13.37 -10.91
CA SER A 274 -22.40 -14.36 -10.23
C SER A 274 -22.93 -13.93 -8.85
N LEU A 275 -22.80 -12.65 -8.49
CA LEU A 275 -23.51 -12.07 -7.35
C LEU A 275 -24.41 -10.92 -7.82
N LEU A 276 -25.19 -11.19 -8.87
CA LEU A 276 -26.47 -10.51 -9.02
C LEU A 276 -27.33 -10.91 -7.81
N PRO A 277 -28.09 -9.98 -7.22
CA PRO A 277 -29.02 -10.37 -6.18
C PRO A 277 -29.98 -11.40 -6.79
N LEU A 278 -30.21 -12.50 -6.07
CA LEU A 278 -31.47 -13.24 -6.17
C LEU A 278 -32.58 -12.29 -5.70
N THR A 279 -32.89 -11.26 -6.49
CA THR A 279 -34.12 -10.50 -6.34
C THR A 279 -35.18 -11.16 -7.20
N ALA A 280 -36.27 -11.50 -6.53
CA ALA A 280 -37.59 -11.79 -7.07
C ALA A 280 -37.67 -13.04 -7.95
N SER A 281 -37.97 -14.18 -7.32
CA SER A 281 -39.11 -14.94 -7.85
C SER A 281 -40.34 -14.07 -7.58
N ASP A 282 -40.67 -13.21 -8.53
CA ASP A 282 -42.05 -12.80 -8.70
C ASP A 282 -42.87 -14.09 -8.87
N SER A 283 -43.97 -14.11 -8.14
CA SER A 283 -45.12 -14.95 -8.42
C SER A 283 -45.43 -14.95 -9.91
N ASP A 284 -45.65 -16.13 -10.47
CA ASP A 284 -46.85 -16.41 -11.26
C ASP A 284 -47.11 -17.93 -11.28
N ASP A 285 -48.37 -18.26 -11.01
CA ASP A 285 -49.09 -19.56 -10.86
C ASP A 285 -49.09 -20.25 -9.49
#